data_AF-A0A3D1AYJ5-F1
#
_entry.id   AF-A0A3D1AYJ5-F1
#
_cell.length_a   1.000
_cell.length_b   1.000
_cell.length_c   1.000
_cell.angle_alpha   90.00
_cell.angle_beta   90.00
_cell.angle_gamma   90.00
#
_symmetry.space_group_name_H-M   'P 1'
#
loop_
_entity.id
_entity.type
_entity.pdbx_description
1 polymer ?
#
loop_
_entity_poly.entity_id
_entity_poly.type
_entity_poly.pdbx_seq_one_letter_code
_entity_poly.pdbx_strand_id
1 'polypeptide(L)'
;MVRRYSSADQPPPIDPALNVPLYWVRPPRLLPATAGMQRFVWDLHYPPPAAADWDYPISAIYGDTPREPLGPIALPGQYRVRLTVEGRSYTQPLTLKMDPRVKTSPAGLARQFQLATTIVSMMRGGENIKALTALLNLVETADAAPTEAAVAAVAAFRRKSGK
;
A
#
# COMPACT_ATOMS: atom_id res chain seq x y z
N MET A 1 -10.67 -3.27 8.65
CA MET A 1 -10.75 -3.82 7.27
C MET A 1 -9.41 -3.58 6.61
N VAL A 2 -8.80 -4.60 5.98
CA VAL A 2 -7.43 -4.49 5.41
C VAL A 2 -7.46 -3.89 4.01
N ARG A 3 -8.26 -4.46 3.11
CA ARG A 3 -8.43 -4.00 1.72
C ARG A 3 -9.80 -4.46 1.21
N ARG A 4 -10.39 -3.71 0.29
CA ARG A 4 -11.65 -4.05 -0.40
C ARG A 4 -11.45 -3.87 -1.90
N TYR A 5 -12.09 -4.75 -2.67
CA TYR A 5 -12.19 -4.68 -4.12
C TYR A 5 -13.65 -4.90 -4.52
N SER A 6 -14.05 -4.31 -5.64
CA SER A 6 -15.37 -4.46 -6.23
C SER A 6 -15.25 -4.61 -7.73
N SER A 7 -16.17 -5.38 -8.33
CA SER A 7 -16.34 -5.38 -9.79
C SER A 7 -16.87 -4.06 -10.34
N ALA A 8 -17.36 -3.17 -9.47
CA ALA A 8 -17.77 -1.81 -9.81
C ALA A 8 -16.64 -0.78 -9.69
N ASP A 9 -15.45 -1.17 -9.21
CA ASP A 9 -14.31 -0.26 -9.11
C ASP A 9 -13.91 0.22 -10.52
N GLN A 10 -13.68 1.53 -10.66
CA GLN A 10 -13.19 2.10 -11.90
C GLN A 10 -11.66 2.16 -11.89
N PRO A 11 -10.99 1.88 -13.02
CA PRO A 11 -9.56 2.05 -13.10
C PRO A 11 -9.19 3.53 -12.88
N PRO A 12 -8.11 3.82 -12.16
CA PRO A 12 -7.64 5.20 -12.06
C PRO A 12 -7.30 5.72 -13.46
N PRO A 13 -7.62 6.99 -13.78
CA PRO A 13 -7.23 7.57 -15.05
C PRO A 13 -5.71 7.61 -15.14
N ILE A 14 -5.19 7.29 -16.33
CA ILE A 14 -3.79 7.50 -16.65
C ILE A 14 -3.62 8.99 -16.97
N ASP A 15 -2.64 9.63 -16.34
CA ASP A 15 -2.32 11.04 -16.60
C ASP A 15 -1.86 11.19 -18.07
N PRO A 16 -2.51 12.02 -18.89
CA PRO A 16 -2.06 12.28 -20.26
C PRO A 16 -0.65 12.89 -20.33
N ALA A 17 -0.19 13.56 -19.27
CA ALA A 17 1.14 14.14 -19.18
C ALA A 17 2.20 13.16 -18.66
N LEU A 18 1.86 11.87 -18.54
CA LEU A 18 2.75 10.86 -18.00
C LEU A 18 4.02 10.73 -18.85
N ASN A 19 5.18 10.96 -18.21
CA ASN A 19 6.49 10.92 -18.85
C ASN A 19 7.16 9.53 -18.81
N VAL A 20 6.36 8.45 -18.70
CA VAL A 20 6.84 7.07 -18.81
C VAL A 20 6.08 6.32 -19.90
N PRO A 21 6.73 5.41 -20.63
CA PRO A 21 6.06 4.58 -21.62
C PRO A 21 4.91 3.78 -21.02
N LEU A 22 3.73 3.84 -21.66
CA LEU A 22 2.51 3.20 -21.16
C LEU A 22 2.61 1.67 -21.01
N TYR A 23 3.48 1.01 -21.77
CA TYR A 23 3.69 -0.44 -21.67
C TYR A 23 4.39 -0.87 -20.38
N TRP A 24 4.92 0.05 -19.57
CA TRP A 24 5.40 -0.24 -18.21
C TRP A 24 4.29 -0.19 -17.16
N VAL A 25 3.24 0.60 -17.40
CA VAL A 25 2.16 0.81 -16.44
C VAL A 25 1.43 -0.50 -16.17
N ARG A 26 1.30 -0.88 -14.90
CA ARG A 26 0.49 -2.04 -14.49
C ARG A 26 -0.97 -1.84 -14.95
N PRO A 27 -1.54 -2.76 -15.75
CA PRO A 27 -2.95 -2.72 -16.09
C PRO A 27 -3.84 -2.82 -14.85
N PRO A 28 -5.01 -2.15 -14.84
CA PRO A 28 -5.95 -2.24 -13.73
C PRO A 28 -6.33 -3.69 -13.40
N ARG A 29 -6.12 -4.09 -12.14
CA ARG A 29 -6.51 -5.41 -11.62
C ARG A 29 -7.87 -5.32 -10.96
N LEU A 30 -8.93 -5.25 -11.75
CA LEU A 30 -10.31 -5.20 -11.27
C LEU A 30 -10.80 -6.61 -10.86
N LEU A 31 -11.78 -6.66 -9.96
CA LEU A 31 -12.40 -7.93 -9.56
C LEU A 31 -13.31 -8.42 -10.71
N PRO A 32 -13.01 -9.56 -11.36
CA PRO A 32 -13.83 -10.04 -12.46
C PRO A 32 -15.22 -10.46 -11.97
N ALA A 33 -16.25 -10.21 -12.80
CA ALA A 33 -17.63 -10.61 -12.54
C ALA A 33 -18.22 -11.53 -13.64
N THR A 34 -17.41 -11.90 -14.62
CA THR A 34 -17.81 -12.81 -15.71
C THR A 34 -17.90 -14.25 -15.22
N ALA A 35 -18.80 -15.02 -15.81
CA ALA A 35 -18.95 -16.45 -15.52
C ALA A 35 -17.63 -17.23 -15.75
N GLY A 36 -17.41 -18.28 -14.96
CA GLY A 36 -16.26 -19.17 -15.07
C GLY A 36 -15.23 -19.01 -13.93
N MET A 37 -14.07 -19.65 -14.10
CA MET A 37 -13.00 -19.62 -13.11
C MET A 37 -12.21 -18.31 -13.22
N GLN A 38 -12.20 -17.53 -12.15
CA GLN A 38 -11.55 -16.22 -12.08
C GLN A 38 -10.39 -16.25 -11.08
N ARG A 39 -9.31 -15.54 -11.39
CA ARG A 39 -8.18 -15.34 -10.50
C ARG A 39 -8.07 -13.87 -10.10
N PHE A 40 -7.92 -13.64 -8.81
CA PHE A 40 -7.65 -12.31 -8.26
C PHE A 40 -6.45 -12.38 -7.32
N VAL A 41 -5.57 -11.38 -7.40
CA VAL A 41 -4.33 -11.32 -6.60
C VAL A 41 -4.32 -10.03 -5.81
N TRP A 42 -4.29 -10.15 -4.48
CA TRP A 42 -4.00 -9.03 -3.59
C TRP A 42 -2.49 -8.82 -3.52
N ASP A 43 -2.06 -7.58 -3.72
CA ASP A 43 -0.66 -7.13 -3.62
C ASP A 43 -0.14 -6.98 -2.19
N LEU A 44 -0.89 -7.44 -1.19
CA LEU A 44 -0.56 -7.36 0.26
C LEU A 44 -0.53 -5.95 0.85
N HIS A 45 -0.92 -4.91 0.12
CA HIS A 45 -0.96 -3.54 0.64
C HIS A 45 -2.36 -3.13 1.08
N TYR A 46 -2.43 -2.31 2.12
CA TYR A 46 -3.62 -1.54 2.49
C TYR A 46 -3.97 -0.53 1.37
N PRO A 47 -5.18 0.08 1.37
CA PRO A 47 -5.54 1.10 0.40
C PRO A 47 -4.46 2.18 0.28
N PRO A 48 -4.10 2.60 -0.95
CA PRO A 48 -3.13 3.66 -1.11
C PRO A 48 -3.69 4.96 -0.51
N PRO A 49 -2.81 5.88 -0.06
CA PRO A 49 -3.23 7.16 0.49
C PRO A 49 -3.95 8.02 -0.56
N ALA A 50 -4.70 9.01 -0.10
CA ALA A 50 -5.20 10.06 -0.98
C ALA A 50 -4.05 11.05 -1.27
N ALA A 51 -3.14 10.66 -2.16
CA ALA A 51 -2.01 11.50 -2.54
C ALA A 51 -2.46 12.60 -3.51
N ALA A 52 -1.88 13.80 -3.36
CA ALA A 52 -2.10 14.92 -4.27
C ALA A 52 -1.46 14.65 -5.65
N ASP A 53 -0.25 14.10 -5.62
CA ASP A 53 0.51 13.70 -6.80
C ASP A 53 0.73 12.20 -6.78
N TRP A 54 0.78 11.61 -7.97
CA TRP A 54 1.10 10.21 -8.15
C TRP A 54 2.14 10.06 -9.24
N ASP A 55 3.00 9.06 -9.10
CA ASP A 55 4.07 8.80 -10.05
C ASP A 55 4.27 7.30 -10.27
N TYR A 56 5.22 6.95 -11.12
CA TYR A 56 5.66 5.58 -11.38
C TYR A 56 7.16 5.44 -11.10
N PRO A 57 7.57 4.42 -10.33
CA PRO A 57 8.97 4.25 -9.96
C PRO A 57 9.87 3.89 -11.16
N ILE A 58 11.16 4.21 -11.02
CA ILE A 58 12.22 3.91 -12.01
C ILE A 58 12.40 2.40 -12.26
N SER A 59 11.82 1.53 -11.41
CA SER A 59 11.89 0.08 -11.57
C SER A 59 11.38 -0.42 -12.93
N ALA A 60 10.48 0.33 -13.58
CA ALA A 60 10.11 0.17 -15.00
C ALA A 60 9.76 -1.29 -15.39
N ILE A 61 9.02 -1.96 -14.52
CA ILE A 61 8.62 -3.36 -14.70
C ILE A 61 7.62 -3.42 -15.86
N TYR A 62 7.99 -4.12 -16.94
CA TYR A 62 7.14 -4.29 -18.12
C TYR A 62 5.76 -4.85 -17.75
N GLY A 63 4.70 -4.08 -18.04
CA GLY A 63 3.31 -4.40 -17.74
C GLY A 63 2.97 -4.55 -16.25
N ASP A 64 3.84 -4.16 -15.32
CA ASP A 64 3.58 -4.37 -13.89
C ASP A 64 4.10 -3.28 -12.95
N THR A 65 4.50 -2.12 -13.47
CA THR A 65 4.94 -0.98 -12.66
C THR A 65 3.73 -0.41 -11.90
N PRO A 66 3.70 -0.47 -10.55
CA PRO A 66 2.61 0.09 -9.76
C PRO A 66 2.65 1.62 -9.80
N ARG A 67 1.49 2.24 -9.59
CA ARG A 67 1.39 3.68 -9.31
C ARG A 67 1.68 3.92 -7.83
N GLU A 68 2.48 4.93 -7.52
CA GLU A 68 2.91 5.30 -6.17
C GLU A 68 2.33 6.65 -5.72
N PRO A 69 2.16 6.87 -4.41
CA PRO A 69 2.56 5.99 -3.30
C PRO A 69 1.59 4.83 -3.02
N LEU A 70 2.13 3.71 -2.56
CA LEU A 70 1.35 2.56 -2.11
C LEU A 70 0.83 2.75 -0.68
N GLY A 71 -0.14 1.93 -0.28
CA GLY A 71 -0.56 1.85 1.12
C GLY A 71 0.41 0.98 1.93
N PRO A 72 0.35 0.98 3.28
CA PRO A 72 1.23 0.14 4.10
C PRO A 72 1.12 -1.36 3.74
N ILE A 73 2.25 -2.07 3.76
CA ILE A 73 2.25 -3.53 3.60
C ILE A 73 1.61 -4.23 4.82
N ALA A 74 0.83 -5.28 4.59
CA ALA A 74 0.21 -6.04 5.67
C ALA A 74 1.23 -6.85 6.48
N LEU A 75 1.08 -6.84 7.81
CA LEU A 75 1.91 -7.65 8.71
C LEU A 75 1.62 -9.15 8.55
N PRO A 76 2.61 -10.03 8.70
CA PRO A 76 2.36 -11.47 8.83
C PRO A 76 1.34 -11.76 9.94
N GLY A 77 0.45 -12.72 9.72
CA GLY A 77 -0.61 -13.04 10.67
C GLY A 77 -1.79 -13.76 10.05
N GLN A 78 -2.86 -13.88 10.84
CA GLN A 78 -4.10 -14.53 10.44
C GLN A 78 -5.09 -13.49 9.90
N TYR A 79 -5.54 -13.71 8.67
CA TYR A 79 -6.52 -12.90 7.98
C TYR A 79 -7.72 -13.74 7.58
N ARG A 80 -8.80 -13.05 7.19
CA ARG A 80 -9.96 -13.67 6.56
C ARG A 80 -10.24 -12.98 5.25
N VAL A 81 -10.42 -13.77 4.20
CA VAL A 81 -10.88 -13.29 2.90
C VAL A 81 -12.38 -13.53 2.84
N ARG A 82 -13.15 -12.48 2.56
CA ARG A 82 -14.60 -12.55 2.37
C ARG A 82 -14.94 -12.15 0.94
N LEU A 83 -15.53 -13.09 0.19
CA LEU A 83 -16.10 -12.84 -1.13
C LEU A 83 -17.62 -12.70 -1.00
N THR A 84 -18.20 -11.68 -1.61
CA THR A 84 -19.66 -11.51 -1.66
C THR A 84 -20.13 -11.47 -3.11
N VAL A 85 -21.05 -12.35 -3.47
CA VAL A 85 -21.64 -12.46 -4.82
C VAL A 85 -23.15 -12.55 -4.64
N GLU A 86 -23.90 -11.67 -5.30
CA GLU A 86 -25.38 -11.66 -5.25
C GLU A 86 -25.95 -11.75 -3.82
N GLY A 87 -25.35 -11.01 -2.88
CA GLY A 87 -25.76 -10.98 -1.47
C GLY A 87 -25.30 -12.17 -0.62
N ARG A 88 -24.73 -13.23 -1.22
CA ARG A 88 -24.16 -14.37 -0.48
C ARG A 88 -22.69 -14.15 -0.18
N SER A 89 -22.28 -14.42 1.06
CA SER A 89 -20.88 -14.27 1.49
C SER A 89 -20.19 -15.59 1.77
N TYR A 90 -18.99 -15.74 1.25
CA TYR A 90 -18.08 -16.86 1.48
C TYR A 90 -16.84 -16.35 2.19
N THR A 91 -16.43 -17.01 3.27
CA THR A 91 -15.26 -16.59 4.05
C THR A 91 -14.27 -17.74 4.18
N GLN A 92 -13.00 -17.46 3.94
CA GLN A 92 -11.90 -18.42 4.10
C GLN A 92 -10.77 -17.80 4.94
N PRO A 93 -10.10 -18.58 5.81
CA PRO A 93 -8.92 -18.11 6.51
C PRO A 93 -7.74 -17.95 5.55
N LEU A 94 -6.87 -16.98 5.82
CA LEU A 94 -5.63 -16.74 5.08
C LEU A 94 -4.50 -16.53 6.09
N THR A 95 -3.50 -17.41 6.09
CA THR A 95 -2.28 -17.20 6.87
C THR A 95 -1.26 -16.46 6.03
N LEU A 96 -0.98 -15.20 6.36
CA LEU A 96 0.10 -14.44 5.77
C LEU A 96 1.40 -14.74 6.54
N LYS A 97 2.39 -15.28 5.84
CA LYS A 97 3.70 -15.65 6.41
C LYS A 97 4.76 -14.64 6.03
N MET A 98 5.76 -14.48 6.89
CA MET A 98 6.95 -13.71 6.58
C MET A 98 7.78 -14.41 5.51
N ASP A 99 8.38 -13.65 4.58
CA ASP A 99 9.41 -14.22 3.71
C ASP A 99 10.61 -14.67 4.57
N PRO A 100 11.06 -15.94 4.50
CA PRO A 100 12.17 -16.47 5.30
C PRO A 100 13.50 -15.71 5.17
N ARG A 101 13.66 -14.94 4.09
CA ARG A 101 14.86 -14.15 3.82
C ARG A 101 14.90 -12.88 4.66
N VAL A 102 13.76 -12.36 5.11
CA VAL A 102 13.72 -11.14 5.92
C VAL A 102 14.10 -11.45 7.37
N LYS A 103 15.01 -10.65 7.93
CA LYS A 103 15.56 -10.82 9.28
C LYS A 103 14.98 -9.85 10.31
N THR A 104 14.17 -8.88 9.85
CA THR A 104 13.48 -7.92 10.72
C THR A 104 12.57 -8.63 11.71
N SER A 105 12.69 -8.28 12.99
CA SER A 105 11.87 -8.88 14.04
C SER A 105 10.39 -8.50 13.88
N PRO A 106 9.45 -9.32 14.38
CA PRO A 106 8.03 -8.97 14.36
C PRO A 106 7.72 -7.59 14.98
N ALA A 107 8.43 -7.22 16.05
CA ALA A 107 8.30 -5.90 16.67
C ALA A 107 8.80 -4.78 15.74
N GLY A 108 9.88 -5.01 14.98
CA GLY A 108 10.38 -4.09 13.96
C GLY A 108 9.36 -3.87 12.84
N LEU A 109 8.77 -4.95 12.32
CA LEU A 109 7.72 -4.87 11.30
C LEU A 109 6.50 -4.11 11.82
N ALA A 110 6.07 -4.38 13.06
CA ALA A 110 4.95 -3.66 13.67
C ALA A 110 5.22 -2.15 13.77
N ARG A 111 6.45 -1.74 14.14
CA ARG A 111 6.85 -0.32 14.17
C ARG A 111 6.84 0.31 12.77
N GLN A 112 7.37 -0.39 11.77
CA GLN A 112 7.35 0.03 10.38
C GLN A 112 5.91 0.24 9.87
N PHE A 113 5.03 -0.72 10.15
CA PHE A 113 3.62 -0.63 9.79
C PHE A 113 2.90 0.54 10.48
N GLN A 114 3.14 0.75 11.78
CA GLN A 114 2.56 1.88 12.53
C GLN A 114 3.03 3.22 11.96
N LEU A 115 4.30 3.31 11.60
CA LEU A 115 4.87 4.50 10.97
C LEU A 115 4.24 4.78 9.61
N ALA A 116 4.21 3.79 8.71
CA ALA A 116 3.59 3.93 7.39
C ALA A 116 2.09 4.29 7.48
N THR A 117 1.36 3.66 8.42
CA THR A 117 -0.06 3.98 8.66
C THR A 117 -0.25 5.42 9.14
N THR A 118 0.65 5.91 9.99
CA THR A 118 0.64 7.30 10.47
C THR A 118 0.84 8.27 9.31
N ILE A 119 1.82 8.00 8.45
CA ILE A 119 2.08 8.79 7.24
C ILE A 119 0.82 8.83 6.36
N VAL A 120 0.24 7.69 6.03
CA VAL A 120 -0.98 7.64 5.21
C VAL A 120 -2.14 8.42 5.84
N SER A 121 -2.29 8.40 7.17
CA SER A 121 -3.32 9.19 7.84
C SER A 121 -3.09 10.70 7.75
N MET A 122 -1.84 11.15 7.80
CA MET A 122 -1.47 12.57 7.68
C MET A 122 -1.62 13.08 6.24
N MET A 123 -1.33 12.25 5.22
CA MET A 123 -1.54 12.61 3.81
C MET A 123 -3.00 12.96 3.50
N ARG A 124 -3.96 12.28 4.17
CA ARG A 124 -5.39 12.59 4.03
C ARG A 124 -5.77 13.95 4.62
N GLY A 125 -4.98 14.50 5.53
CA GLY A 125 -5.23 15.79 6.21
C GLY A 125 -4.66 17.02 5.50
N GLY A 126 -3.93 16.86 4.39
CA GLY A 126 -3.32 17.98 3.66
C GLY A 126 -2.08 18.59 4.34
N GLU A 127 -1.53 17.95 5.37
CA GLU A 127 -0.32 18.43 6.05
C GLU A 127 0.95 18.07 5.26
N ASN A 128 1.88 19.03 5.13
CA ASN A 128 3.24 18.95 4.56
C ASN A 128 3.67 17.58 3.96
N ILE A 129 3.00 17.20 2.86
CA ILE A 129 3.03 15.85 2.29
C ILE A 129 4.44 15.46 1.81
N LYS A 130 5.25 16.42 1.34
CA LYS A 130 6.60 16.16 0.80
C LYS A 130 7.58 15.60 1.83
N ALA A 131 7.63 16.17 3.05
CA ALA A 131 8.49 15.67 4.12
C ALA A 131 8.07 14.28 4.60
N LEU A 132 6.77 14.01 4.48
CA LEU A 132 6.13 12.79 4.92
C LEU A 132 6.32 11.64 3.91
N THR A 133 6.23 11.92 2.61
CA THR A 133 6.56 10.98 1.53
C THR A 133 8.05 10.62 1.54
N ALA A 134 8.94 11.59 1.82
CA ALA A 134 10.37 11.31 1.97
C ALA A 134 10.67 10.36 3.14
N LEU A 135 9.92 10.50 4.26
CA LEU A 135 9.98 9.56 5.39
C LEU A 135 9.43 8.18 5.03
N LEU A 136 8.38 8.10 4.20
CA LEU A 136 7.81 6.83 3.74
C LEU A 136 8.83 6.07 2.88
N ASN A 137 9.44 6.73 1.89
CA ASN A 137 10.42 6.11 1.01
C ASN A 137 11.63 5.57 1.78
N LEU A 138 12.11 6.30 2.80
CA LEU A 138 13.22 5.87 3.66
C LEU A 138 12.88 4.58 4.44
N VAL A 139 11.61 4.38 4.74
CA VAL A 139 11.10 3.24 5.52
C VAL A 139 10.73 2.06 4.61
N GLU A 140 10.26 2.32 3.39
CA GLU A 140 9.91 1.30 2.40
C GLU A 140 11.15 0.59 1.83
N THR A 141 12.27 1.29 1.68
CA THR A 141 13.52 0.70 1.19
C THR A 141 14.41 0.13 2.30
N ALA A 142 13.98 0.17 3.56
CA ALA A 142 14.79 -0.29 4.67
C ALA A 142 14.67 -1.82 4.86
N ASP A 143 15.77 -2.54 4.58
CA ASP A 143 15.93 -3.96 4.92
C ASP A 143 16.07 -4.22 6.44
N ALA A 144 15.95 -3.17 7.26
CA ALA A 144 16.08 -3.20 8.71
C ALA A 144 14.95 -2.42 9.39
N ALA A 145 14.72 -2.68 10.68
CA ALA A 145 13.76 -1.93 11.47
C ALA A 145 14.03 -0.41 11.40
N PRO A 146 12.99 0.45 11.49
CA PRO A 146 13.16 1.90 11.45
C PRO A 146 14.20 2.35 12.48
N THR A 147 15.14 3.21 12.08
CA THR A 147 16.14 3.76 12.99
C THR A 147 15.48 4.64 14.04
N GLU A 148 16.11 4.79 15.21
CA GLU A 148 15.62 5.71 16.26
C GLU A 148 15.46 7.14 15.74
N ALA A 149 16.33 7.56 14.83
CA ALA A 149 16.23 8.86 14.16
C ALA A 149 14.95 9.01 13.33
N ALA A 150 14.54 7.98 12.58
CA ALA A 150 13.30 8.00 11.80
C ALA A 150 12.06 8.03 12.73
N VAL A 151 12.08 7.26 13.82
CA VAL A 151 11.02 7.27 14.83
C VAL A 151 10.92 8.63 15.54
N ALA A 152 12.07 9.22 15.88
CA ALA A 152 12.14 10.53 16.53
C ALA A 152 11.69 11.66 15.61
N ALA A 153 12.02 11.61 14.32
CA ALA A 153 11.56 12.59 13.32
C ALA A 153 10.03 12.62 13.23
N VAL A 154 9.39 11.44 13.25
CA VAL A 154 7.92 11.32 13.21
C VAL A 154 7.29 11.80 14.51
N ALA A 155 7.89 11.48 15.66
CA ALA A 155 7.42 11.99 16.96
C ALA A 155 7.57 13.51 17.08
N ALA A 156 8.64 14.10 16.53
CA ALA A 156 8.85 15.54 16.49
C ALA A 156 7.81 16.23 15.58
N PHE A 157 7.49 15.64 14.44
CA PHE A 157 6.46 16.17 13.53
C PHE A 157 5.07 16.16 14.18
N ARG A 158 4.66 15.05 14.81
CA ARG A 158 3.38 14.94 15.55
C ARG A 158 3.18 16.04 16.61
N ARG A 159 4.25 16.45 17.29
CA ARG A 159 4.22 17.54 18.28
C ARG A 159 4.00 18.92 17.64
N LYS A 160 4.36 19.07 16.37
CA LYS A 160 4.28 20.33 15.62
C LYS A 160 2.93 20.49 14.91
N SER A 161 2.31 19.40 14.47
CA SER A 161 0.97 19.37 13.86
C SER A 161 -0.18 19.53 14.87
N GLY A 162 0.07 19.27 16.16
CA GLY A 162 -0.94 19.37 17.22
C GLY A 162 -1.15 20.78 17.80
N LYS A 163 -0.81 21.83 17.07
CA LYS A 163 -0.99 23.24 17.46
C LYS A 163 -1.83 23.99 16.44
#